data_AF-A0A6B3PBT6-F1
#
_entry.id   AF-A0A6B3PBT6-F1
#
_cell.length_a   1.000
_cell.length_b   1.000
_cell.length_c   1.000
_cell.angle_alpha   90.00
_cell.angle_beta   90.00
_cell.angle_gamma   90.00
#
_symmetry.space_group_name_H-M   'P 1'
#
loop_
_entity.id
_entity.type
_entity.pdbx_description
1 polymer ?
#
loop_
_entity_poly.entity_id
_entity_poly.type
_entity_poly.pdbx_seq_one_letter_code
_entity_poly.pdbx_strand_id
1 'polypeptide(L)'
;MNKFKSIIDRASSEADQELKTLQELEIFVLDNSVRETTVGTARGHVLEDKINILKSIAETELNEVILGTYGSNRNVDDQIPKHWIDLGGTLDNMWGFSEAYSALDKYGVPIDEPADGLLEMVNDHKMSNAIIEIDLCSPAINYQQFDLNQFILNQVEWGNKNLMPRGEQKLPPRLLVNLRDFANFETDTEGLTRALHLVEALGNLPSDRRPFGLMIEEPTGFLLPETVSKLTSIIRETMISANWSNGKLLVHVHCGFGLAESTVLEALANGADGIWSAVCKAGAALGHSCSSITLTNLARLGNKFVTRTYNLPAIIKAARKVHTIASKEPVPRDQEVYGKEAFDLVFGGWHGFMGDKMGAVASMIGVKQTVRISDFANAEMLRQAMIERFGEPEKTGWDENLCKKMEEKIDDHLIRGQSFDYNTITGLAQLYEYSGGCISSSMLKIITSDSDVPDEHPLIVSLKQRWKKLSEKINSPSHESIEELTSKPSIFWQNPEIPETMEEIPINHFLDDIFTGVHVTGKQREMISNLLDVDGNGYVSWQEFCFRLKWTIQQKGVLYYPTPEALILGTFEFILQQF
;
A
#
# COMPACT_ATOMS: atom_id res chain seq x y z
N MET A 1 46.70 7.09 11.07
CA MET A 1 45.93 5.95 10.53
C MET A 1 45.51 4.95 11.61
N ASN A 2 46.42 4.44 12.46
CA ASN A 2 46.06 3.40 13.46
C ASN A 2 45.00 3.79 14.51
N LYS A 3 44.94 5.05 14.95
CA LYS A 3 43.92 5.54 15.90
C LYS A 3 42.50 5.53 15.33
N PHE A 4 42.34 5.83 14.04
CA PHE A 4 41.03 5.82 13.39
C PHE A 4 40.60 4.41 13.03
N LYS A 5 41.55 3.53 12.68
CA LYS A 5 41.27 2.13 12.40
C LYS A 5 40.63 1.41 13.59
N SER A 6 41.17 1.54 14.81
CA SER A 6 40.56 0.91 15.99
C SER A 6 39.17 1.47 16.34
N ILE A 7 38.88 2.73 16.01
CA ILE A 7 37.56 3.33 16.20
C ILE A 7 36.57 2.77 15.16
N ILE A 8 36.99 2.66 13.90
CA ILE A 8 36.20 2.08 12.81
C ILE A 8 35.94 0.60 13.09
N ASP A 9 36.98 -0.19 13.41
CA ASP A 9 36.87 -1.63 13.65
C ASP A 9 35.87 -1.94 14.79
N ARG A 10 35.88 -1.14 15.87
CA ARG A 10 34.93 -1.28 16.98
C ARG A 10 33.50 -0.93 16.59
N ALA A 11 33.31 0.18 15.85
CA ALA A 11 31.98 0.59 15.40
C ALA A 11 31.40 -0.39 14.37
N SER A 12 32.25 -0.95 13.51
CA SER A 12 31.86 -2.00 12.56
C SER A 12 31.49 -3.30 13.26
N SER A 13 32.18 -3.73 14.31
CA SER A 13 31.94 -5.04 14.92
C SER A 13 30.54 -5.20 15.53
N GLU A 14 29.98 -4.15 16.12
CA GLU A 14 28.62 -4.19 16.70
C GLU A 14 27.56 -4.22 15.59
N ALA A 15 27.66 -3.31 14.61
CA ALA A 15 26.78 -3.26 13.45
C ALA A 15 26.85 -4.53 12.58
N ASP A 16 28.03 -5.13 12.45
CA ASP A 16 28.23 -6.38 11.70
C ASP A 16 27.51 -7.56 12.38
N GLN A 17 27.42 -7.56 13.72
CA GLN A 17 26.75 -8.62 14.46
C GLN A 17 25.22 -8.52 14.35
N GLU A 18 24.65 -7.33 14.47
CA GLU A 18 23.21 -7.09 14.26
C GLU A 18 22.79 -7.43 12.83
N LEU A 19 23.58 -6.97 11.85
CA LEU A 19 23.36 -7.29 10.44
C LEU A 19 23.38 -8.81 10.21
N LYS A 20 24.34 -9.51 10.80
CA LYS A 20 24.44 -10.97 10.69
C LYS A 20 23.22 -11.65 11.29
N THR A 21 22.75 -11.21 12.47
CA THR A 21 21.51 -11.72 13.08
C THR A 21 20.34 -11.56 12.11
N LEU A 22 20.14 -10.38 11.53
CA LEU A 22 19.05 -10.11 10.58
C LEU A 22 19.17 -10.92 9.28
N GLN A 23 20.37 -11.20 8.81
CA GLN A 23 20.62 -12.03 7.61
C GLN A 23 20.33 -13.52 7.83
N GLU A 24 20.59 -14.01 9.04
CA GLU A 24 20.44 -15.43 9.41
C GLU A 24 19.06 -15.74 10.02
N LEU A 25 18.30 -14.71 10.40
CA LEU A 25 16.99 -14.83 11.05
C LEU A 25 15.97 -15.61 10.20
N GLU A 26 15.45 -16.70 10.74
CA GLU A 26 14.27 -17.38 10.21
C GLU A 26 13.00 -16.72 10.75
N ILE A 27 12.66 -15.57 10.16
CA ILE A 27 11.59 -14.72 10.67
C ILE A 27 10.22 -15.42 10.65
N PHE A 28 9.55 -15.41 11.80
CA PHE A 28 8.15 -15.79 11.94
C PHE A 28 7.25 -14.56 11.70
N VAL A 29 6.33 -14.64 10.75
CA VAL A 29 5.36 -13.55 10.50
C VAL A 29 3.98 -14.05 10.86
N LEU A 30 3.38 -13.42 11.87
CA LEU A 30 1.98 -13.61 12.24
C LEU A 30 1.15 -12.48 11.61
N ASP A 31 0.48 -12.77 10.50
CA ASP A 31 -0.29 -11.76 9.77
C ASP A 31 -1.52 -11.34 10.58
N ASN A 32 -1.64 -10.03 10.81
CA ASN A 32 -2.72 -9.40 11.54
C ASN A 32 -3.59 -8.55 10.60
N SER A 33 -3.56 -8.79 9.28
CA SER A 33 -4.20 -7.91 8.30
C SER A 33 -5.70 -7.80 8.46
N VAL A 34 -6.37 -8.87 8.91
CA VAL A 34 -7.83 -8.90 9.08
C VAL A 34 -8.28 -8.10 10.31
N ARG A 35 -7.48 -8.08 11.39
CA ARG A 35 -7.81 -7.45 12.67
C ARG A 35 -7.20 -6.06 12.80
N GLU A 36 -5.89 -5.91 12.60
CA GLU A 36 -5.17 -4.65 12.83
C GLU A 36 -5.69 -3.48 11.99
N THR A 37 -5.97 -3.75 10.71
CA THR A 37 -6.49 -2.74 9.79
C THR A 37 -7.91 -2.29 10.15
N THR A 38 -8.62 -3.02 11.02
CA THR A 38 -9.96 -2.63 11.49
C THR A 38 -9.88 -1.60 12.64
N VAL A 39 -8.82 -1.65 13.47
CA VAL A 39 -8.72 -0.86 14.70
C VAL A 39 -8.44 0.63 14.40
N GLY A 40 -7.70 0.91 13.33
CA GLY A 40 -7.30 2.27 12.97
C GLY A 40 -8.25 3.04 12.05
N THR A 41 -9.28 2.40 11.51
CA THR A 41 -10.10 3.01 10.46
C THR A 41 -11.32 3.73 11.04
N ALA A 42 -11.62 4.91 10.52
CA ALA A 42 -12.84 5.64 10.89
C ALA A 42 -14.12 4.95 10.43
N ARG A 43 -14.00 3.97 9.52
CA ARG A 43 -15.10 3.15 8.98
C ARG A 43 -14.79 1.68 9.22
N GLY A 44 -15.54 1.06 10.12
CA GLY A 44 -15.37 -0.37 10.41
C GLY A 44 -15.55 -1.25 9.17
N HIS A 45 -14.83 -2.38 9.14
CA HIS A 45 -14.87 -3.32 8.03
C HIS A 45 -16.14 -4.16 8.08
N VAL A 46 -16.80 -4.31 6.92
CA VAL A 46 -17.85 -5.32 6.76
C VAL A 46 -17.22 -6.68 6.46
N LEU A 47 -18.03 -7.74 6.54
CA LEU A 47 -17.58 -9.11 6.26
C LEU A 47 -16.91 -9.26 4.88
N GLU A 48 -17.47 -8.62 3.85
CA GLU A 48 -16.91 -8.64 2.50
C GLU A 48 -15.51 -7.99 2.43
N ASP A 49 -15.28 -6.92 3.20
CA ASP A 49 -13.95 -6.29 3.28
C ASP A 49 -12.92 -7.29 3.83
N LYS A 50 -13.25 -7.98 4.93
CA LYS A 50 -12.37 -8.97 5.57
C LYS A 50 -12.12 -10.19 4.67
N ILE A 51 -13.14 -10.68 3.96
CA ILE A 51 -12.99 -11.74 2.95
C ILE A 51 -12.03 -11.31 1.83
N ASN A 52 -12.13 -10.06 1.36
CA ASN A 52 -11.25 -9.55 0.32
C ASN A 52 -9.81 -9.32 0.81
N ILE A 53 -9.62 -9.01 2.09
CA ILE A 53 -8.30 -9.02 2.74
C ILE A 53 -7.73 -10.44 2.75
N LEU A 54 -8.50 -11.44 3.21
CA LEU A 54 -8.07 -12.85 3.21
C LEU A 54 -7.67 -13.36 1.83
N LYS A 55 -8.49 -13.09 0.81
CA LYS A 55 -8.16 -13.41 -0.59
C LYS A 55 -6.87 -12.74 -1.06
N SER A 56 -6.61 -11.52 -0.59
CA SER A 56 -5.41 -10.76 -0.97
C SER A 56 -4.15 -11.34 -0.32
N ILE A 57 -4.23 -11.83 0.92
CA ILE A 57 -3.08 -12.43 1.62
C ILE A 57 -2.83 -13.90 1.22
N ALA A 58 -3.82 -14.61 0.67
CA ALA A 58 -3.65 -16.02 0.29
C ALA A 58 -2.53 -16.29 -0.75
N GLU A 59 -2.20 -15.30 -1.60
CA GLU A 59 -1.12 -15.42 -2.61
C GLU A 59 0.29 -15.12 -2.05
N THR A 60 0.38 -14.70 -0.77
CA THR A 60 1.61 -14.10 -0.20
C THR A 60 2.57 -15.09 0.46
N GLU A 61 2.10 -16.32 0.72
CA GLU A 61 2.77 -17.31 1.59
C GLU A 61 2.86 -16.89 3.08
N LEU A 62 2.10 -15.87 3.49
CA LEU A 62 1.86 -15.56 4.90
C LEU A 62 0.86 -16.58 5.48
N ASN A 63 1.40 -17.67 6.00
CA ASN A 63 0.62 -18.85 6.36
C ASN A 63 0.07 -18.84 7.81
N GLU A 64 0.57 -17.95 8.66
CA GLU A 64 0.14 -17.81 10.05
C GLU A 64 -0.70 -16.54 10.17
N VAL A 65 -2.02 -16.68 10.36
CA VAL A 65 -2.95 -15.53 10.22
C VAL A 65 -3.86 -15.42 11.44
N ILE A 66 -3.97 -14.21 11.99
CA ILE A 66 -4.95 -13.85 13.02
C ILE A 66 -6.28 -13.56 12.32
N LEU A 67 -7.29 -14.39 12.59
CA LEU A 67 -8.61 -14.25 11.98
C LEU A 67 -9.47 -13.18 12.66
N GLY A 68 -9.19 -12.86 13.92
CA GLY A 68 -9.89 -11.83 14.66
C GLY A 68 -9.76 -11.93 16.16
N THR A 69 -10.53 -11.09 16.85
CA THR A 69 -10.65 -11.09 18.30
C THR A 69 -12.01 -11.65 18.72
N TYR A 70 -12.00 -12.58 19.67
CA TYR A 70 -13.18 -13.32 20.14
C TYR A 70 -13.49 -12.99 21.60
N GLY A 71 -14.75 -13.07 21.98
CA GLY A 71 -15.24 -12.74 23.32
C GLY A 71 -16.77 -12.61 23.37
N SER A 72 -17.30 -12.14 24.50
CA SER A 72 -18.77 -12.06 24.70
C SER A 72 -19.50 -11.11 23.76
N ASN A 73 -18.80 -10.20 23.07
CA ASN A 73 -19.41 -9.25 22.15
C ASN A 73 -19.43 -9.79 20.73
N ARG A 74 -20.64 -9.92 20.18
CA ARG A 74 -20.84 -10.27 18.77
C ARG A 74 -20.14 -9.27 17.86
N ASN A 75 -19.30 -9.77 16.97
CA ASN A 75 -18.53 -8.95 16.04
C ASN A 75 -18.51 -9.58 14.63
N VAL A 76 -17.85 -8.91 13.68
CA VAL A 76 -17.77 -9.40 12.29
C VAL A 76 -16.82 -10.59 12.18
N ASP A 77 -15.81 -10.66 13.06
CA ASP A 77 -14.78 -11.69 13.09
C ASP A 77 -15.36 -13.07 13.41
N ASP A 78 -16.44 -13.17 14.17
CA ASP A 78 -17.15 -14.43 14.48
C ASP A 78 -17.57 -15.21 13.23
N GLN A 79 -17.68 -14.55 12.07
CA GLN A 79 -18.07 -15.17 10.80
C GLN A 79 -16.88 -15.63 9.96
N ILE A 80 -15.67 -15.18 10.30
CA ILE A 80 -14.46 -15.36 9.49
C ILE A 80 -13.97 -16.80 9.47
N PRO A 81 -13.88 -17.54 10.60
CA PRO A 81 -13.43 -18.94 10.59
C PRO A 81 -14.24 -19.82 9.64
N LYS A 82 -15.57 -19.67 9.67
CA LYS A 82 -16.46 -20.42 8.78
C LYS A 82 -16.20 -20.09 7.31
N HIS A 83 -16.08 -18.82 6.96
CA HIS A 83 -15.83 -18.43 5.58
C HIS A 83 -14.43 -18.80 5.09
N TRP A 84 -13.43 -18.81 5.96
CA TRP A 84 -12.11 -19.33 5.63
C TRP A 84 -12.19 -20.81 5.24
N ILE A 85 -12.93 -21.62 5.99
CA ILE A 85 -13.19 -23.03 5.67
C ILE A 85 -13.98 -23.17 4.36
N ASP A 86 -15.01 -22.34 4.15
CA ASP A 86 -15.82 -22.35 2.91
C ASP A 86 -14.97 -22.01 1.66
N LEU A 87 -13.89 -21.22 1.83
CA LEU A 87 -12.90 -20.92 0.79
C LEU A 87 -11.87 -22.04 0.58
N GLY A 88 -11.98 -23.16 1.33
CA GLY A 88 -11.06 -24.29 1.27
C GLY A 88 -9.83 -24.16 2.18
N GLY A 89 -9.78 -23.15 3.05
CA GLY A 89 -8.72 -22.97 4.02
C GLY A 89 -8.83 -23.94 5.20
N THR A 90 -7.71 -24.18 5.90
CA THR A 90 -7.69 -24.93 7.16
C THR A 90 -7.39 -24.01 8.34
N LEU A 91 -7.87 -24.36 9.54
CA LEU A 91 -7.62 -23.59 10.76
C LEU A 91 -6.27 -23.93 11.43
N ASP A 92 -5.46 -24.81 10.85
CA ASP A 92 -4.25 -25.35 11.47
C ASP A 92 -3.19 -24.28 11.78
N ASN A 93 -3.13 -23.23 10.98
CA ASN A 93 -2.21 -22.09 11.15
C ASN A 93 -2.96 -20.78 11.42
N MET A 94 -4.23 -20.88 11.77
CA MET A 94 -5.08 -19.72 12.05
C MET A 94 -5.13 -19.47 13.55
N TRP A 95 -5.06 -18.20 13.94
CA TRP A 95 -4.97 -17.75 15.32
C TRP A 95 -6.19 -16.94 15.70
N GLY A 96 -6.70 -17.17 16.90
CA GLY A 96 -7.73 -16.34 17.51
C GLY A 96 -7.16 -15.55 18.67
N PHE A 97 -7.65 -14.34 18.84
CA PHE A 97 -7.19 -13.42 19.88
C PHE A 97 -8.20 -13.39 21.03
N SER A 98 -7.73 -13.53 22.28
CA SER A 98 -8.55 -13.44 23.49
C SER A 98 -7.84 -12.63 24.56
N GLU A 99 -8.61 -11.85 25.31
CA GLU A 99 -8.16 -11.38 26.64
C GLU A 99 -7.87 -12.58 27.55
N ALA A 100 -7.04 -12.40 28.56
CA ALA A 100 -6.77 -13.41 29.58
C ALA A 100 -7.93 -13.61 30.57
N TYR A 101 -8.84 -12.63 30.68
CA TYR A 101 -10.00 -12.66 31.56
C TYR A 101 -11.20 -11.95 30.92
N SER A 102 -12.42 -12.40 31.24
CA SER A 102 -13.66 -11.78 30.76
C SER A 102 -14.11 -10.60 31.62
N ALA A 103 -13.78 -10.62 32.92
CA ALA A 103 -14.17 -9.59 33.87
C ALA A 103 -13.26 -9.55 35.11
N LEU A 104 -13.29 -8.41 35.80
CA LEU A 104 -12.72 -8.22 37.12
C LEU A 104 -13.85 -8.26 38.17
N ASP A 105 -13.54 -8.77 39.35
CA ASP A 105 -14.43 -8.65 40.51
C ASP A 105 -14.41 -7.22 41.10
N LYS A 106 -15.19 -7.01 42.16
CA LYS A 106 -15.29 -5.70 42.83
C LYS A 106 -13.99 -5.24 43.51
N TYR A 107 -12.99 -6.09 43.62
CA TYR A 107 -11.68 -5.80 44.22
C TYR A 107 -10.57 -5.63 43.17
N GLY A 108 -10.91 -5.72 41.87
CA GLY A 108 -9.95 -5.66 40.78
C GLY A 108 -9.20 -6.98 40.56
N VAL A 109 -9.72 -8.10 41.03
CA VAL A 109 -9.14 -9.44 40.81
C VAL A 109 -9.80 -10.06 39.58
N PRO A 110 -9.03 -10.57 38.60
CA PRO A 110 -9.59 -11.31 37.47
C PRO A 110 -10.38 -12.54 37.94
N ILE A 111 -11.53 -12.77 37.31
CA ILE A 111 -12.28 -14.01 37.53
C ILE A 111 -11.47 -15.18 36.96
N ASP A 112 -11.10 -16.15 37.80
CA ASP A 112 -10.29 -17.33 37.44
C ASP A 112 -11.14 -18.40 36.74
N GLU A 113 -11.71 -18.02 35.60
CA GLU A 113 -12.40 -18.88 34.64
C GLU A 113 -11.76 -18.69 33.25
N PRO A 114 -11.89 -19.66 32.34
CA PRO A 114 -11.42 -19.47 30.97
C PRO A 114 -12.06 -18.25 30.34
N ALA A 115 -11.25 -17.38 29.73
CA ALA A 115 -11.76 -16.17 29.10
C ALA A 115 -12.78 -16.48 27.99
N ASP A 116 -13.73 -15.57 27.78
CA ASP A 116 -14.82 -15.73 26.82
C ASP A 116 -14.30 -16.02 25.42
N GLY A 117 -13.21 -15.35 25.00
CA GLY A 117 -12.61 -15.57 23.70
C GLY A 117 -12.03 -16.97 23.53
N LEU A 118 -11.40 -17.52 24.56
CA LEU A 118 -10.93 -18.92 24.56
C LEU A 118 -12.09 -19.91 24.49
N LEU A 119 -13.17 -19.64 25.23
CA LEU A 119 -14.39 -20.46 25.18
C LEU A 119 -15.03 -20.43 23.80
N GLU A 120 -15.15 -19.26 23.19
CA GLU A 120 -15.72 -19.08 21.84
C GLU A 120 -14.87 -19.80 20.77
N MET A 121 -13.54 -19.64 20.82
CA MET A 121 -12.62 -20.34 19.93
C MET A 121 -12.80 -21.87 19.96
N VAL A 122 -13.04 -22.45 21.15
CA VAL A 122 -13.25 -23.90 21.32
C VAL A 122 -14.66 -24.32 20.93
N ASN A 123 -15.67 -23.60 21.40
CA ASN A 123 -17.06 -24.02 21.30
C ASN A 123 -17.65 -23.77 19.92
N ASP A 124 -17.34 -22.62 19.32
CA ASP A 124 -18.02 -22.12 18.15
C ASP A 124 -17.14 -22.22 16.89
N HIS A 125 -15.86 -21.86 17.02
CA HIS A 125 -14.95 -21.74 15.86
C HIS A 125 -14.04 -22.95 15.63
N LYS A 126 -13.89 -23.82 16.63
CA LYS A 126 -13.03 -25.02 16.57
C LYS A 126 -11.58 -24.69 16.20
N MET A 127 -11.03 -23.63 16.80
CA MET A 127 -9.68 -23.18 16.53
C MET A 127 -8.62 -24.02 17.26
N SER A 128 -7.43 -24.04 16.69
CA SER A 128 -6.28 -24.81 17.19
C SER A 128 -5.15 -23.94 17.73
N ASN A 129 -5.18 -22.63 17.48
CA ASN A 129 -4.17 -21.71 17.98
C ASN A 129 -4.83 -20.49 18.61
N ALA A 130 -4.29 -20.03 19.74
CA ALA A 130 -4.82 -18.90 20.49
C ALA A 130 -3.72 -17.94 20.92
N ILE A 131 -4.09 -16.67 21.04
CA ILE A 131 -3.30 -15.61 21.65
C ILE A 131 -4.05 -15.20 22.92
N ILE A 132 -3.35 -15.22 24.05
CA ILE A 132 -3.85 -14.80 25.36
C ILE A 132 -3.19 -13.48 25.72
N GLU A 133 -3.97 -12.41 25.75
CA GLU A 133 -3.48 -11.06 26.03
C GLU A 133 -3.68 -10.67 27.50
N ILE A 134 -2.64 -10.12 28.11
CA ILE A 134 -2.64 -9.71 29.52
C ILE A 134 -2.01 -8.34 29.71
N ASP A 135 -2.68 -7.51 30.51
CA ASP A 135 -2.16 -6.27 31.05
C ASP A 135 -1.31 -6.55 32.30
N LEU A 136 -0.16 -5.89 32.40
CA LEU A 136 0.79 -6.04 33.51
C LEU A 136 1.10 -4.73 34.22
N CYS A 137 0.61 -3.61 33.68
CA CYS A 137 0.72 -2.27 34.23
C CYS A 137 -0.65 -1.62 34.47
N SER A 138 -1.76 -2.28 34.11
CA SER A 138 -3.10 -1.73 34.28
C SER A 138 -3.40 -1.44 35.76
N PRO A 139 -3.78 -0.20 36.13
CA PRO A 139 -4.15 0.16 37.50
C PRO A 139 -5.53 -0.39 37.91
N ALA A 140 -6.30 -0.94 36.96
CA ALA A 140 -7.58 -1.58 37.26
C ALA A 140 -7.41 -2.95 37.93
N ILE A 141 -6.24 -3.59 37.75
CA ILE A 141 -5.96 -4.93 38.26
C ILE A 141 -5.21 -4.83 39.60
N ASN A 142 -5.70 -5.55 40.60
CA ASN A 142 -5.06 -5.63 41.92
C ASN A 142 -4.12 -6.84 41.99
N TYR A 143 -2.90 -6.67 41.49
CA TYR A 143 -1.88 -7.73 41.42
C TYR A 143 -1.44 -8.27 42.79
N GLN A 144 -1.81 -7.64 43.91
CA GLN A 144 -1.46 -8.09 45.26
C GLN A 144 -2.49 -9.09 45.85
N GLN A 145 -3.65 -9.23 45.22
CA GLN A 145 -4.75 -10.06 45.74
C GLN A 145 -4.85 -11.45 45.10
N PHE A 146 -4.05 -11.74 44.08
CA PHE A 146 -4.01 -13.05 43.43
C PHE A 146 -2.60 -13.38 42.94
N ASP A 147 -2.36 -14.66 42.65
CA ASP A 147 -1.12 -15.10 42.00
C ASP A 147 -1.27 -14.97 40.48
N LEU A 148 -0.69 -13.90 39.92
CA LEU A 148 -0.69 -13.62 38.49
C LEU A 148 -0.09 -14.78 37.67
N ASN A 149 0.99 -15.40 38.15
CA ASN A 149 1.65 -16.47 37.42
C ASN A 149 0.73 -17.68 37.37
N GLN A 150 0.17 -18.08 38.51
CA GLN A 150 -0.77 -19.20 38.55
C GLN A 150 -2.02 -18.93 37.70
N PHE A 151 -2.54 -17.70 37.71
CA PHE A 151 -3.68 -17.32 36.89
C PHE A 151 -3.41 -17.50 35.39
N ILE A 152 -2.30 -16.98 34.85
CA ILE A 152 -1.96 -17.14 33.43
C ILE A 152 -1.63 -18.60 33.09
N LEU A 153 -0.98 -19.32 34.01
CA LEU A 153 -0.73 -20.76 33.85
C LEU A 153 -2.04 -21.54 33.71
N ASN A 154 -3.08 -21.21 34.48
CA ASN A 154 -4.39 -21.84 34.36
C ASN A 154 -4.99 -21.63 32.96
N GLN A 155 -4.88 -20.42 32.39
CA GLN A 155 -5.37 -20.11 31.04
C GLN A 155 -4.59 -20.90 29.96
N VAL A 156 -3.26 -20.95 30.06
CA VAL A 156 -2.40 -21.70 29.13
C VAL A 156 -2.68 -23.20 29.19
N GLU A 157 -2.78 -23.77 30.40
CA GLU A 157 -3.11 -25.19 30.60
C GLU A 157 -4.49 -25.54 30.09
N TRP A 158 -5.47 -24.66 30.33
CA TRP A 158 -6.81 -24.83 29.80
C TRP A 158 -6.79 -24.81 28.26
N GLY A 159 -6.09 -23.87 27.64
CA GLY A 159 -5.96 -23.77 26.19
C GLY A 159 -5.30 -25.02 25.58
N ASN A 160 -4.19 -25.47 26.15
CA ASN A 160 -3.48 -26.69 25.73
C ASN A 160 -4.38 -27.94 25.76
N LYS A 161 -5.32 -27.99 26.72
CA LYS A 161 -6.21 -29.13 26.90
C LYS A 161 -7.45 -29.10 26.00
N ASN A 162 -7.97 -27.91 25.68
CA ASN A 162 -9.31 -27.76 25.09
C ASN A 162 -9.30 -27.25 23.64
N LEU A 163 -8.24 -26.57 23.17
CA LEU A 163 -8.11 -26.18 21.78
C LEU A 163 -8.00 -27.40 20.86
N MET A 164 -8.40 -27.23 19.60
CA MET A 164 -8.37 -28.32 18.64
C MET A 164 -6.94 -28.72 18.30
N PRO A 165 -6.65 -30.02 18.08
CA PRO A 165 -5.37 -30.45 17.55
C PRO A 165 -5.22 -30.00 16.08
N ARG A 166 -3.98 -29.85 15.61
CA ARG A 166 -3.64 -29.31 14.29
C ARG A 166 -3.33 -30.40 13.27
N GLY A 167 -3.94 -30.31 12.11
CA GLY A 167 -3.74 -31.16 10.96
C GLY A 167 -4.14 -32.62 11.19
N GLU A 168 -3.99 -33.44 10.15
CA GLU A 168 -4.30 -34.88 10.21
C GLU A 168 -3.46 -35.64 11.25
N GLN A 169 -2.23 -35.17 11.49
CA GLN A 169 -1.30 -35.74 12.47
C GLN A 169 -1.68 -35.42 13.93
N LYS A 170 -2.71 -34.61 14.15
CA LYS A 170 -3.17 -34.17 15.47
C LYS A 170 -2.06 -33.58 16.32
N LEU A 171 -1.27 -32.68 15.72
CA LEU A 171 -0.24 -31.93 16.43
C LEU A 171 -0.88 -31.10 17.55
N PRO A 172 -0.14 -30.82 18.64
CA PRO A 172 -0.68 -30.03 19.75
C PRO A 172 -1.09 -28.61 19.29
N PRO A 173 -2.09 -28.01 19.98
CA PRO A 173 -2.43 -26.61 19.78
C PRO A 173 -1.22 -25.71 20.11
N ARG A 174 -1.26 -24.46 19.63
CA ARG A 174 -0.24 -23.47 19.96
C ARG A 174 -0.86 -22.29 20.67
N LEU A 175 -0.18 -21.83 21.72
CA LEU A 175 -0.57 -20.65 22.48
C LEU A 175 0.54 -19.61 22.45
N LEU A 176 0.17 -18.35 22.21
CA LEU A 176 1.03 -17.20 22.43
C LEU A 176 0.47 -16.40 23.62
N VAL A 177 1.36 -15.83 24.43
CA VAL A 177 0.96 -14.90 25.50
C VAL A 177 1.43 -13.49 25.10
N ASN A 178 0.49 -12.55 24.94
CA ASN A 178 0.79 -11.16 24.64
C ASN A 178 0.90 -10.30 25.90
N LEU A 179 2.04 -9.62 26.04
CA LEU A 179 2.33 -8.65 27.08
C LEU A 179 2.00 -7.25 26.52
N ARG A 180 0.73 -6.84 26.62
CA ARG A 180 0.18 -5.64 25.95
C ARG A 180 0.86 -4.35 26.40
N ASP A 181 1.14 -4.23 27.70
CA ASP A 181 1.68 -3.01 28.32
C ASP A 181 3.21 -2.85 28.15
N PHE A 182 3.83 -3.49 27.16
CA PHE A 182 5.29 -3.52 27.04
C PHE A 182 5.93 -2.13 26.96
N ALA A 183 5.26 -1.15 26.33
CA ALA A 183 5.73 0.24 26.32
C ALA A 183 5.87 0.86 27.73
N ASN A 184 5.05 0.44 28.68
CA ASN A 184 5.07 0.98 30.05
C ASN A 184 6.26 0.47 30.86
N PHE A 185 6.91 -0.63 30.47
CA PHE A 185 8.03 -1.23 31.20
C PHE A 185 9.26 -0.32 31.29
N GLU A 186 9.39 0.70 30.44
CA GLU A 186 10.43 1.71 30.58
C GLU A 186 10.27 2.55 31.87
N THR A 187 9.02 2.80 32.28
CA THR A 187 8.71 3.71 33.40
C THR A 187 8.11 3.00 34.61
N ASP A 188 7.49 1.85 34.42
CA ASP A 188 6.95 0.98 35.47
C ASP A 188 7.85 -0.25 35.68
N THR A 189 8.85 -0.09 36.55
CA THR A 189 9.77 -1.17 36.95
C THR A 189 9.03 -2.34 37.62
N GLU A 190 7.92 -2.10 38.32
CA GLU A 190 7.16 -3.17 38.94
C GLU A 190 6.41 -3.99 37.88
N GLY A 191 5.84 -3.33 36.87
CA GLY A 191 5.23 -3.96 35.70
C GLY A 191 6.23 -4.82 34.93
N LEU A 192 7.43 -4.30 34.67
CA LEU A 192 8.51 -5.08 34.08
C LEU A 192 8.86 -6.30 34.96
N THR A 193 9.01 -6.11 36.27
CA THR A 193 9.33 -7.21 37.19
C THR A 193 8.24 -8.30 37.19
N ARG A 194 6.96 -7.92 37.16
CA ARG A 194 5.83 -8.85 36.99
C ARG A 194 5.94 -9.63 35.69
N ALA A 195 6.25 -8.94 34.58
CA ALA A 195 6.47 -9.59 33.29
C ALA A 195 7.61 -10.61 33.35
N LEU A 196 8.76 -10.27 33.93
CA LEU A 196 9.90 -11.18 34.01
C LEU A 196 9.61 -12.42 34.86
N HIS A 197 8.92 -12.27 35.99
CA HIS A 197 8.48 -13.41 36.79
C HIS A 197 7.48 -14.30 36.05
N LEU A 198 6.58 -13.72 35.25
CA LEU A 198 5.66 -14.48 34.42
C LEU A 198 6.41 -15.23 33.31
N VAL A 199 7.35 -14.59 32.63
CA VAL A 199 8.20 -15.23 31.61
C VAL A 199 9.00 -16.39 32.20
N GLU A 200 9.58 -16.20 33.39
CA GLU A 200 10.29 -17.25 34.11
C GLU A 200 9.36 -18.42 34.50
N ALA A 201 8.16 -18.12 35.01
CA ALA A 201 7.18 -19.14 35.36
C ALA A 201 6.74 -19.96 34.14
N LEU A 202 6.47 -19.31 33.01
CA LEU A 202 6.13 -19.97 31.75
C LEU A 202 7.29 -20.80 31.19
N GLY A 203 8.52 -20.28 31.23
CA GLY A 203 9.71 -20.98 30.75
C GLY A 203 10.05 -22.23 31.59
N ASN A 204 9.79 -22.18 32.90
CA ASN A 204 10.02 -23.31 33.80
C ASN A 204 9.00 -24.45 33.67
N LEU A 205 7.93 -24.30 32.87
CA LEU A 205 7.04 -25.41 32.54
C LEU A 205 7.78 -26.53 31.78
N PRO A 206 7.29 -27.79 31.85
CA PRO A 206 7.70 -28.84 30.93
C PRO A 206 7.55 -28.44 29.47
N SER A 207 8.48 -28.86 28.60
CA SER A 207 8.53 -28.41 27.20
C SER A 207 7.26 -28.66 26.39
N ASP A 208 6.50 -29.69 26.74
CA ASP A 208 5.21 -30.08 26.13
C ASP A 208 4.01 -29.27 26.65
N ARG A 209 4.21 -28.45 27.69
CA ARG A 209 3.19 -27.60 28.31
C ARG A 209 3.46 -26.11 28.14
N ARG A 210 4.67 -25.74 27.72
CA ARG A 210 5.03 -24.34 27.45
C ARG A 210 4.16 -23.78 26.33
N PRO A 211 3.82 -22.48 26.39
CA PRO A 211 3.28 -21.81 25.22
C PRO A 211 4.30 -21.87 24.07
N PHE A 212 3.79 -21.69 22.85
CA PHE A 212 4.60 -21.62 21.64
C PHE A 212 5.56 -20.42 21.67
N GLY A 213 5.16 -19.33 22.33
CA GLY A 213 5.97 -18.14 22.45
C GLY A 213 5.30 -17.01 23.22
N LEU A 214 5.95 -15.86 23.17
CA LEU A 214 5.51 -14.59 23.71
C LEU A 214 5.33 -13.56 22.60
N MET A 215 4.55 -12.56 22.95
CA MET A 215 4.18 -11.44 22.13
C MET A 215 4.42 -10.17 22.97
N ILE A 216 5.05 -9.14 22.41
CA ILE A 216 5.26 -7.82 23.03
C ILE A 216 4.77 -6.70 22.11
N GLU A 217 4.12 -5.70 22.70
CA GLU A 217 3.48 -4.61 21.96
C GLU A 217 3.97 -3.24 22.41
N GLU A 218 4.41 -2.43 21.46
CA GLU A 218 4.63 -1.00 21.65
C GLU A 218 3.49 -0.25 20.94
N PRO A 219 2.35 -0.01 21.62
CA PRO A 219 1.12 0.47 20.98
C PRO A 219 1.12 1.96 20.67
N THR A 220 2.15 2.70 21.09
CA THR A 220 2.15 4.17 21.04
C THR A 220 3.00 4.75 19.92
N GLY A 221 4.03 4.03 19.48
CA GLY A 221 5.09 4.54 18.60
C GLY A 221 6.07 5.49 19.29
N PHE A 222 5.99 5.64 20.62
CA PHE A 222 6.70 6.66 21.40
C PHE A 222 8.13 6.25 21.76
N LEU A 223 8.34 4.96 22.04
CA LEU A 223 9.65 4.48 22.49
C LEU A 223 10.68 4.56 21.37
N LEU A 224 11.91 4.90 21.74
CA LEU A 224 13.04 4.86 20.82
C LEU A 224 13.44 3.41 20.49
N PRO A 225 13.98 3.14 19.28
CA PRO A 225 14.44 1.82 18.88
C PRO A 225 15.35 1.13 19.91
N GLU A 226 16.27 1.89 20.52
CA GLU A 226 17.21 1.39 21.52
C GLU A 226 16.52 0.96 22.83
N THR A 227 15.45 1.65 23.23
CA THR A 227 14.65 1.29 24.41
C THR A 227 13.93 -0.03 24.15
N VAL A 228 13.28 -0.17 22.99
CA VAL A 228 12.56 -1.40 22.63
C VAL A 228 13.52 -2.57 22.45
N SER A 229 14.67 -2.37 21.81
CA SER A 229 15.75 -3.36 21.69
C SER A 229 16.19 -3.85 23.08
N LYS A 230 16.51 -2.93 23.99
CA LYS A 230 16.94 -3.28 25.35
C LYS A 230 15.89 -4.12 26.09
N LEU A 231 14.63 -3.70 26.06
CA LEU A 231 13.55 -4.43 26.72
C LEU A 231 13.31 -5.80 26.07
N THR A 232 13.41 -5.89 24.74
CA THR A 232 13.34 -7.16 23.99
C THR A 232 14.44 -8.12 24.42
N SER A 233 15.69 -7.65 24.52
CA SER A 233 16.83 -8.43 25.00
C SER A 233 16.62 -8.95 26.42
N ILE A 234 16.11 -8.11 27.34
CA ILE A 234 15.82 -8.51 28.72
C ILE A 234 14.79 -9.64 28.76
N ILE A 235 13.71 -9.55 27.97
CA ILE A 235 12.70 -10.61 27.87
C ILE A 235 13.32 -11.88 27.29
N ARG A 236 14.10 -11.78 26.21
CA ARG A 236 14.78 -12.93 25.58
C ARG A 236 15.75 -13.61 26.55
N GLU A 237 16.58 -12.86 27.25
CA GLU A 237 17.53 -13.39 28.23
C GLU A 237 16.80 -14.12 29.36
N THR A 238 15.64 -13.61 29.79
CA THR A 238 14.78 -14.25 30.79
C THR A 238 14.16 -15.55 30.25
N MET A 239 13.72 -15.59 29.00
CA MET A 239 13.27 -16.85 28.37
C MET A 239 14.40 -17.88 28.33
N ILE A 240 15.62 -17.47 27.96
CA ILE A 240 16.79 -18.36 27.87
C ILE A 240 17.18 -18.89 29.26
N SER A 241 17.24 -18.02 30.27
CA SER A 241 17.59 -18.40 31.65
C SER A 241 16.57 -19.37 32.26
N ALA A 242 15.30 -19.26 31.86
CA ALA A 242 14.23 -20.20 32.20
C ALA A 242 14.18 -21.46 31.31
N ASN A 243 15.24 -21.77 30.56
CA ASN A 243 15.36 -22.93 29.65
C ASN A 243 14.36 -22.94 28.48
N TRP A 244 13.87 -21.78 28.05
CA TRP A 244 12.90 -21.61 26.95
C TRP A 244 13.51 -20.91 25.73
N SER A 245 14.69 -21.37 25.32
CA SER A 245 15.43 -20.81 24.17
C SER A 245 14.76 -21.06 22.80
N ASN A 246 13.85 -22.03 22.71
CA ASN A 246 13.12 -22.36 21.49
C ASN A 246 11.73 -21.70 21.40
N GLY A 247 11.32 -20.95 22.41
CA GLY A 247 10.07 -20.19 22.39
C GLY A 247 10.16 -18.99 21.46
N LYS A 248 9.09 -18.73 20.70
CA LYS A 248 9.03 -17.55 19.83
C LYS A 248 8.89 -16.26 20.63
N LEU A 249 9.54 -15.19 20.21
CA LEU A 249 9.28 -13.83 20.72
C LEU A 249 8.90 -12.94 19.54
N LEU A 250 7.66 -12.47 19.51
CA LEU A 250 7.14 -11.63 18.44
C LEU A 250 6.96 -10.20 18.92
N VAL A 251 7.26 -9.24 18.05
CA VAL A 251 7.15 -7.81 18.34
C VAL A 251 6.12 -7.12 17.44
N HIS A 252 5.41 -6.14 18.00
CA HIS A 252 4.52 -5.22 17.27
C HIS A 252 4.77 -3.78 17.69
N VAL A 253 4.85 -2.87 16.72
CA VAL A 253 5.22 -1.47 16.96
C VAL A 253 4.38 -0.53 16.10
N HIS A 254 3.79 0.48 16.74
CA HIS A 254 2.97 1.50 16.08
C HIS A 254 3.81 2.67 15.51
N CYS A 255 3.27 3.41 14.53
CA CYS A 255 3.96 4.44 13.76
C CYS A 255 3.89 5.86 14.35
N GLY A 256 3.45 6.04 15.59
CA GLY A 256 3.13 7.36 16.17
C GLY A 256 4.13 8.48 15.90
N PHE A 257 5.44 8.18 15.89
CA PHE A 257 6.51 9.16 15.66
C PHE A 257 7.47 8.79 14.52
N GLY A 258 7.07 7.87 13.63
CA GLY A 258 7.83 7.54 12.41
C GLY A 258 9.05 6.61 12.60
N LEU A 259 9.19 5.95 13.76
CA LEU A 259 10.34 5.08 14.06
C LEU A 259 10.04 3.58 13.94
N ALA A 260 8.78 3.19 13.72
CA ALA A 260 8.32 1.80 13.84
C ALA A 260 9.17 0.76 13.09
N GLU A 261 9.50 1.02 11.83
CA GLU A 261 10.28 0.07 11.01
C GLU A 261 11.71 -0.10 11.52
N SER A 262 12.33 0.97 12.02
CA SER A 262 13.65 0.90 12.66
C SER A 262 13.56 0.14 13.97
N THR A 263 12.56 0.45 14.79
CA THR A 263 12.30 -0.20 16.07
C THR A 263 12.11 -1.72 15.92
N VAL A 264 11.37 -2.17 14.89
CA VAL A 264 11.21 -3.59 14.61
C VAL A 264 12.52 -4.25 14.19
N LEU A 265 13.31 -3.63 13.30
CA LEU A 265 14.61 -4.19 12.92
C LEU A 265 15.56 -4.30 14.12
N GLU A 266 15.57 -3.30 14.99
CA GLU A 266 16.34 -3.30 16.24
C GLU A 266 15.88 -4.42 17.19
N ALA A 267 14.58 -4.61 17.37
CA ALA A 267 14.03 -5.70 18.19
C ALA A 267 14.38 -7.08 17.62
N LEU A 268 14.31 -7.26 16.30
CA LEU A 268 14.70 -8.51 15.62
C LEU A 268 16.21 -8.79 15.77
N ALA A 269 17.06 -7.76 15.66
CA ALA A 269 18.50 -7.90 15.87
C ALA A 269 18.85 -8.26 17.33
N ASN A 270 17.97 -7.92 18.26
CA ASN A 270 18.15 -8.06 19.71
C ASN A 270 17.27 -9.16 20.34
N GLY A 271 16.87 -10.15 19.54
CA GLY A 271 16.35 -11.41 20.05
C GLY A 271 14.86 -11.67 19.85
N ALA A 272 14.12 -10.79 19.16
CA ALA A 272 12.82 -11.17 18.61
C ALA A 272 13.00 -12.17 17.44
N ASP A 273 12.16 -13.20 17.39
CA ASP A 273 12.14 -14.17 16.28
C ASP A 273 11.26 -13.73 15.12
N GLY A 274 10.46 -12.69 15.32
CA GLY A 274 9.49 -12.28 14.33
C GLY A 274 8.58 -11.16 14.73
N ILE A 275 7.59 -10.96 13.89
CA ILE A 275 6.64 -9.85 13.97
C ILE A 275 5.22 -10.39 13.98
N TRP A 276 4.31 -9.67 14.60
CA TRP A 276 2.92 -9.69 14.15
C TRP A 276 2.57 -8.33 13.59
N SER A 277 1.96 -8.29 12.42
CA SER A 277 1.61 -7.03 11.75
C SER A 277 0.67 -7.29 10.59
N ALA A 278 -0.02 -6.26 10.12
CA ALA A 278 -0.68 -6.34 8.84
C ALA A 278 0.34 -6.23 7.69
N VAL A 279 -0.11 -6.64 6.50
CA VAL A 279 0.67 -6.53 5.26
C VAL A 279 0.86 -5.07 4.82
N CYS A 280 0.02 -4.14 5.28
CA CYS A 280 0.10 -2.71 4.98
C CYS A 280 0.20 -1.88 6.26
N LYS A 281 0.71 -0.64 6.13
CA LYS A 281 0.90 0.31 7.25
C LYS A 281 -0.41 0.77 7.89
N ALA A 282 -1.52 0.76 7.17
CA ALA A 282 -2.81 1.22 7.67
C ALA A 282 -3.23 0.40 8.90
N GLY A 283 -3.52 1.07 10.01
CA GLY A 283 -3.81 0.45 11.31
C GLY A 283 -3.93 1.49 12.41
N ALA A 284 -3.93 1.06 13.67
CA ALA A 284 -4.11 1.94 14.82
C ALA A 284 -2.96 2.95 15.00
N ALA A 285 -3.21 4.05 15.74
CA ALA A 285 -2.21 5.08 16.09
C ALA A 285 -1.35 5.61 14.91
N LEU A 286 -1.99 6.01 13.80
CA LEU A 286 -1.39 6.42 12.51
C LEU A 286 -0.83 5.28 11.65
N GLY A 287 -0.80 4.05 12.16
CA GLY A 287 -0.32 2.85 11.50
C GLY A 287 0.65 2.06 12.37
N HIS A 288 1.24 1.03 11.80
CA HIS A 288 2.20 0.15 12.45
C HIS A 288 3.30 -0.29 11.48
N SER A 289 4.40 -0.86 12.00
CA SER A 289 5.42 -1.49 11.16
C SER A 289 4.82 -2.72 10.47
N CYS A 290 4.79 -2.69 9.14
CA CYS A 290 4.03 -3.65 8.36
C CYS A 290 4.93 -4.71 7.70
N SER A 291 4.40 -5.92 7.52
CA SER A 291 5.20 -7.06 7.04
C SER A 291 5.78 -6.82 5.65
N SER A 292 5.11 -6.05 4.78
CA SER A 292 5.65 -5.70 3.45
C SER A 292 6.95 -4.89 3.52
N ILE A 293 7.05 -3.92 4.43
CA ILE A 293 8.26 -3.11 4.60
C ILE A 293 9.32 -3.90 5.36
N THR A 294 8.97 -4.59 6.44
CA THR A 294 9.92 -5.39 7.23
C THR A 294 10.56 -6.50 6.39
N LEU A 295 9.77 -7.29 5.66
CA LEU A 295 10.28 -8.38 4.83
C LEU A 295 11.13 -7.86 3.66
N THR A 296 10.75 -6.73 3.06
CA THR A 296 11.59 -6.08 2.04
C THR A 296 12.94 -5.64 2.61
N ASN A 297 12.95 -5.08 3.83
CA ASN A 297 14.18 -4.69 4.50
C ASN A 297 15.07 -5.91 4.82
N LEU A 298 14.51 -7.00 5.34
CA LEU A 298 15.30 -8.22 5.58
C LEU A 298 15.84 -8.81 4.28
N ALA A 299 15.03 -8.84 3.23
CA ALA A 299 15.44 -9.34 1.93
C ALA A 299 16.56 -8.49 1.30
N ARG A 300 16.47 -7.14 1.35
CA ARG A 300 17.54 -6.26 0.85
C ARG A 300 18.84 -6.38 1.65
N LEU A 301 18.74 -6.76 2.94
CA LEU A 301 19.91 -7.02 3.78
C LEU A 301 20.56 -8.37 3.48
N GLY A 302 19.93 -9.22 2.66
CA GLY A 302 20.47 -10.52 2.25
C GLY A 302 19.88 -11.72 2.99
N ASN A 303 18.75 -11.57 3.69
CA ASN A 303 18.08 -12.67 4.36
C ASN A 303 17.53 -13.69 3.34
N LYS A 304 18.13 -14.89 3.34
CA LYS A 304 17.80 -15.97 2.40
C LYS A 304 16.56 -16.74 2.79
N PHE A 305 16.17 -16.71 4.07
CA PHE A 305 14.93 -17.33 4.52
C PHE A 305 13.75 -16.57 3.92
N VAL A 306 13.74 -15.24 4.02
CA VAL A 306 12.66 -14.40 3.49
C VAL A 306 12.43 -14.62 1.99
N THR A 307 13.50 -14.59 1.19
CA THR A 307 13.41 -14.74 -0.28
C THR A 307 13.05 -16.15 -0.74
N ARG A 308 13.20 -17.17 0.12
CA ARG A 308 12.80 -18.56 -0.15
C ARG A 308 11.38 -18.85 0.31
N THR A 309 10.96 -18.24 1.42
CA THR A 309 9.72 -18.60 2.12
C THR A 309 8.53 -17.75 1.66
N TYR A 310 8.74 -16.45 1.39
CA TYR A 310 7.65 -15.51 1.12
C TYR A 310 7.61 -15.03 -0.32
N ASN A 311 6.40 -14.85 -0.85
CA ASN A 311 6.19 -14.29 -2.18
C ASN A 311 6.15 -12.75 -2.11
N LEU A 312 7.34 -12.12 -2.12
CA LEU A 312 7.47 -10.66 -1.98
C LEU A 312 6.64 -9.86 -3.01
N PRO A 313 6.61 -10.21 -4.31
CA PRO A 313 5.72 -9.55 -5.26
C PRO A 313 4.24 -9.61 -4.89
N ALA A 314 3.75 -10.77 -4.43
CA ALA A 314 2.38 -10.91 -3.98
C ALA A 314 2.12 -10.11 -2.70
N ILE A 315 3.08 -10.03 -1.78
CA ILE A 315 3.01 -9.20 -0.58
C ILE A 315 2.83 -7.72 -0.93
N ILE A 316 3.58 -7.18 -1.89
CA ILE A 316 3.42 -5.78 -2.32
C ILE A 316 2.04 -5.53 -2.93
N LYS A 317 1.56 -6.45 -3.75
CA LYS A 317 0.21 -6.39 -4.34
C LYS A 317 -0.87 -6.45 -3.25
N ALA A 318 -0.69 -7.31 -2.25
CA ALA A 318 -1.60 -7.45 -1.11
C ALA A 318 -1.59 -6.16 -0.26
N ALA A 319 -0.42 -5.60 0.06
CA ALA A 319 -0.28 -4.35 0.80
C ALA A 319 -1.10 -3.21 0.19
N ARG A 320 -1.03 -3.04 -1.14
CA ARG A 320 -1.79 -2.01 -1.87
C ARG A 320 -3.31 -2.24 -1.79
N LYS A 321 -3.74 -3.49 -1.99
CA LYS A 321 -5.16 -3.86 -1.94
C LYS A 321 -5.73 -3.71 -0.54
N VAL A 322 -5.06 -4.26 0.47
CA VAL A 322 -5.49 -4.21 1.87
C VAL A 322 -5.52 -2.77 2.36
N HIS A 323 -4.53 -1.95 2.02
CA HIS A 323 -4.58 -0.50 2.29
C HIS A 323 -5.85 0.12 1.72
N THR A 324 -6.14 -0.10 0.44
CA THR A 324 -7.31 0.48 -0.23
C THR A 324 -8.62 0.02 0.41
N ILE A 325 -8.71 -1.26 0.79
CA ILE A 325 -9.88 -1.80 1.50
C ILE A 325 -10.04 -1.12 2.86
N ALA A 326 -8.95 -0.93 3.59
CA ALA A 326 -8.95 -0.40 4.94
C ALA A 326 -9.22 1.11 5.00
N SER A 327 -8.45 1.90 4.25
CA SER A 327 -8.56 3.36 4.24
C SER A 327 -9.74 3.87 3.40
N LYS A 328 -10.26 3.03 2.47
CA LYS A 328 -11.15 3.44 1.37
C LYS A 328 -10.54 4.51 0.46
N GLU A 329 -9.21 4.64 0.49
CA GLU A 329 -8.42 5.60 -0.27
C GLU A 329 -7.28 4.87 -0.99
N PRO A 330 -6.77 5.40 -2.11
CA PRO A 330 -5.58 4.84 -2.74
C PRO A 330 -4.37 4.96 -1.80
N VAL A 331 -3.39 4.06 -2.00
CA VAL A 331 -2.10 4.14 -1.30
C VAL A 331 -1.44 5.50 -1.59
N PRO A 332 -0.91 6.20 -0.57
CA PRO A 332 -0.09 7.41 -0.79
C PRO A 332 1.03 7.14 -1.80
N ARG A 333 1.26 8.10 -2.70
CA ARG A 333 2.22 7.92 -3.81
C ARG A 333 3.62 7.61 -3.27
N ASP A 334 3.99 8.30 -2.21
CA ASP A 334 5.25 8.28 -1.48
C ASP A 334 5.34 7.23 -0.37
N GLN A 335 4.31 6.39 -0.21
CA GLN A 335 4.34 5.29 0.76
C GLN A 335 5.58 4.42 0.54
N GLU A 336 6.35 4.20 1.59
CA GLU A 336 7.61 3.47 1.51
C GLU A 336 7.37 2.05 0.95
N VAL A 337 8.27 1.60 0.08
CA VAL A 337 8.29 0.27 -0.56
C VAL A 337 7.17 -0.01 -1.56
N TYR A 338 5.91 0.25 -1.22
CA TYR A 338 4.77 -0.14 -2.07
C TYR A 338 3.95 1.04 -2.61
N GLY A 339 4.33 2.29 -2.33
CA GLY A 339 3.84 3.46 -3.06
C GLY A 339 4.22 3.40 -4.54
N LYS A 340 3.47 4.10 -5.38
CA LYS A 340 3.73 4.12 -6.83
C LYS A 340 5.05 4.82 -7.19
N GLU A 341 5.53 5.66 -6.29
CA GLU A 341 6.73 6.50 -6.47
C GLU A 341 7.93 6.05 -5.64
N ALA A 342 7.79 4.95 -4.87
CA ALA A 342 8.79 4.53 -3.88
C ALA A 342 10.16 4.17 -4.48
N PHE A 343 10.20 3.81 -5.76
CA PHE A 343 11.40 3.36 -6.48
C PHE A 343 11.77 4.23 -7.68
N ASP A 344 11.13 5.40 -7.81
CA ASP A 344 11.42 6.32 -8.90
C ASP A 344 12.89 6.75 -8.94
N LEU A 345 13.45 6.80 -10.14
CA LEU A 345 14.75 7.41 -10.40
C LEU A 345 14.58 8.91 -10.61
N VAL A 346 15.10 9.70 -9.66
CA VAL A 346 14.93 11.16 -9.65
C VAL A 346 16.11 11.89 -10.33
N PHE A 347 17.23 11.21 -10.56
CA PHE A 347 18.42 11.80 -11.19
C PHE A 347 19.03 10.86 -12.21
N GLY A 348 19.39 11.38 -13.39
CA GLY A 348 20.02 10.59 -14.46
C GLY A 348 21.35 9.94 -14.06
N GLY A 349 22.10 10.56 -13.14
CA GLY A 349 23.39 10.06 -12.63
C GLY A 349 23.30 8.93 -11.60
N TRP A 350 22.10 8.43 -11.28
CA TRP A 350 21.94 7.30 -10.35
C TRP A 350 22.19 5.93 -10.98
N HIS A 351 22.20 5.84 -12.31
CA HIS A 351 22.65 4.64 -13.03
C HIS A 351 24.11 4.33 -12.64
N GLY A 352 24.33 3.19 -11.96
CA GLY A 352 25.65 2.73 -11.50
C GLY A 352 26.07 3.06 -10.05
N PHE A 353 25.37 3.93 -9.29
CA PHE A 353 25.68 4.17 -7.86
C PHE A 353 24.68 3.50 -6.91
N MET A 354 23.44 4.01 -6.88
CA MET A 354 22.33 3.46 -6.09
C MET A 354 21.22 2.87 -6.95
N GLY A 355 21.11 3.29 -8.23
CA GLY A 355 20.09 2.82 -9.16
C GLY A 355 20.08 1.29 -9.28
N ASP A 356 21.24 0.67 -9.46
CA ASP A 356 21.35 -0.79 -9.63
C ASP A 356 20.89 -1.56 -8.38
N LYS A 357 21.25 -1.05 -7.18
CA LYS A 357 20.83 -1.66 -5.90
C LYS A 357 19.33 -1.50 -5.67
N MET A 358 18.79 -0.30 -5.92
CA MET A 358 17.36 -0.05 -5.81
C MET A 358 16.56 -0.83 -6.85
N GLY A 359 17.06 -0.93 -8.08
CA GLY A 359 16.47 -1.72 -9.15
C GLY A 359 16.46 -3.21 -8.85
N ALA A 360 17.53 -3.73 -8.22
CA ALA A 360 17.55 -5.12 -7.74
C ALA A 360 16.48 -5.37 -6.67
N VAL A 361 16.30 -4.45 -5.72
CA VAL A 361 15.23 -4.53 -4.71
C VAL A 361 13.85 -4.43 -5.37
N ALA A 362 13.65 -3.46 -6.26
CA ALA A 362 12.39 -3.26 -6.99
C ALA A 362 11.99 -4.53 -7.76
N SER A 363 12.93 -5.12 -8.49
CA SER A 363 12.74 -6.37 -9.22
C SER A 363 12.38 -7.54 -8.27
N MET A 364 13.09 -7.67 -7.15
CA MET A 364 12.84 -8.70 -6.14
C MET A 364 11.42 -8.62 -5.56
N ILE A 365 10.87 -7.42 -5.41
CA ILE A 365 9.51 -7.20 -4.87
C ILE A 365 8.46 -6.98 -5.97
N GLY A 366 8.79 -7.18 -7.24
CA GLY A 366 7.86 -7.03 -8.36
C GLY A 366 7.39 -5.59 -8.62
N VAL A 367 8.18 -4.59 -8.24
CA VAL A 367 7.92 -3.17 -8.54
C VAL A 367 8.72 -2.75 -9.76
N LYS A 368 8.05 -2.10 -10.72
CA LYS A 368 8.73 -1.47 -11.86
C LYS A 368 9.34 -0.15 -11.38
N GLN A 369 10.64 0.01 -11.59
CA GLN A 369 11.31 1.29 -11.43
C GLN A 369 11.01 2.18 -12.64
N THR A 370 10.72 3.45 -12.37
CA THR A 370 10.34 4.45 -13.39
C THR A 370 11.19 5.71 -13.28
N VAL A 371 11.44 6.37 -14.41
CA VAL A 371 12.10 7.68 -14.40
C VAL A 371 11.10 8.77 -14.00
N ARG A 372 11.45 9.53 -12.95
CA ARG A 372 10.72 10.71 -12.51
C ARG A 372 11.16 11.93 -13.32
N ILE A 373 10.18 12.58 -13.91
CA ILE A 373 10.28 13.89 -14.55
C ILE A 373 10.02 14.97 -13.51
N SER A 374 11.10 15.57 -13.02
CA SER A 374 11.11 16.76 -12.17
C SER A 374 11.67 17.97 -12.95
N ASP A 375 11.85 19.09 -12.26
CA ASP A 375 12.60 20.27 -12.72
C ASP A 375 14.08 19.97 -13.03
N PHE A 376 14.62 18.84 -12.58
CA PHE A 376 15.98 18.38 -12.90
C PHE A 376 16.05 17.36 -14.05
N ALA A 377 14.91 17.06 -14.70
CA ALA A 377 14.88 16.10 -15.79
C ALA A 377 15.66 16.64 -17.00
N ASN A 378 16.62 15.86 -17.49
CA ASN A 378 17.35 16.18 -18.72
C ASN A 378 16.81 15.40 -19.92
N ALA A 379 17.28 15.74 -21.12
CA ALA A 379 16.89 15.08 -22.37
C ALA A 379 16.98 13.55 -22.33
N GLU A 380 17.99 12.97 -21.68
CA GLU A 380 18.14 11.51 -21.57
C GLU A 380 17.07 10.90 -20.66
N MET A 381 16.78 11.54 -19.52
CA MET A 381 15.69 11.12 -18.63
C MET A 381 14.34 11.19 -19.33
N LEU A 382 14.11 12.23 -20.13
CA LEU A 382 12.88 12.38 -20.93
C LEU A 382 12.79 11.33 -22.03
N ARG A 383 13.90 11.02 -22.71
CA ARG A 383 13.97 9.93 -23.69
C ARG A 383 13.62 8.59 -23.06
N GLN A 384 14.24 8.26 -21.93
CA GLN A 384 13.97 7.03 -21.19
C GLN A 384 12.51 6.97 -20.71
N ALA A 385 11.97 8.07 -20.18
CA ALA A 385 10.58 8.20 -19.78
C ALA A 385 9.59 8.00 -20.94
N MET A 386 9.92 8.48 -22.14
CA MET A 386 9.15 8.28 -23.36
C MET A 386 9.18 6.81 -23.79
N ILE A 387 10.34 6.16 -23.76
CA ILE A 387 10.46 4.71 -24.05
C ILE A 387 9.65 3.89 -23.04
N GLU A 388 9.74 4.21 -21.74
CA GLU A 388 9.06 3.46 -20.68
C GLU A 388 7.54 3.51 -20.75
N ARG A 389 6.99 4.63 -21.24
CA ARG A 389 5.56 4.92 -21.28
C ARG A 389 4.94 4.70 -22.65
N PHE A 390 5.66 5.04 -23.72
CA PHE A 390 5.17 4.95 -25.11
C PHE A 390 5.91 3.92 -25.95
N GLY A 391 6.97 3.27 -25.47
CA GLY A 391 7.79 2.36 -26.26
C GLY A 391 8.75 3.07 -27.21
N GLU A 392 9.53 2.27 -27.95
CA GLU A 392 10.59 2.77 -28.84
C GLU A 392 10.06 3.71 -29.94
N PRO A 393 10.81 4.78 -30.30
CA PRO A 393 10.44 5.73 -31.36
C PRO A 393 9.99 5.07 -32.66
N GLU A 394 10.65 4.00 -33.10
CA GLU A 394 10.35 3.33 -34.36
C GLU A 394 8.99 2.60 -34.34
N LYS A 395 8.52 2.23 -33.15
CA LYS A 395 7.25 1.52 -32.97
C LYS A 395 6.07 2.47 -32.77
N THR A 396 6.32 3.62 -32.14
CA THR A 396 5.26 4.55 -31.75
C THR A 396 5.33 5.92 -32.40
N GLY A 397 6.34 6.18 -33.22
CA GLY A 397 6.39 7.31 -34.14
C GLY A 397 6.67 8.67 -33.51
N TRP A 398 7.16 8.72 -32.26
CA TRP A 398 7.61 9.97 -31.64
C TRP A 398 9.05 10.30 -32.02
N ASP A 399 9.40 11.59 -32.06
CA ASP A 399 10.73 12.09 -32.43
C ASP A 399 11.62 12.28 -31.19
N GLU A 400 12.66 11.46 -31.06
CA GLU A 400 13.59 11.54 -29.93
C GLU A 400 14.40 12.84 -29.89
N ASN A 401 14.56 13.54 -31.02
CA ASN A 401 15.26 14.84 -31.06
C ASN A 401 14.51 15.95 -30.31
N LEU A 402 13.24 15.73 -29.99
CA LEU A 402 12.43 16.69 -29.21
C LEU A 402 12.71 16.62 -27.71
N CYS A 403 13.41 15.60 -27.20
CA CYS A 403 13.68 15.47 -25.76
C CYS A 403 14.43 16.68 -25.19
N LYS A 404 15.34 17.29 -25.96
CA LYS A 404 16.02 18.53 -25.51
C LYS A 404 15.08 19.73 -25.45
N LYS A 405 14.15 19.84 -26.40
CA LYS A 405 13.11 20.87 -26.36
C LYS A 405 12.10 20.62 -25.24
N MET A 406 11.85 19.36 -24.88
CA MET A 406 11.01 19.01 -23.72
C MET A 406 11.65 19.48 -22.42
N GLU A 407 12.96 19.27 -22.25
CA GLU A 407 13.72 19.82 -21.13
C GLU A 407 13.58 21.36 -21.07
N GLU A 408 13.90 22.06 -22.17
CA GLU A 408 13.77 23.53 -22.24
C GLU A 408 12.33 24.02 -21.98
N LYS A 409 11.33 23.23 -22.39
CA LYS A 409 9.92 23.55 -22.20
C LYS A 409 9.46 23.42 -20.76
N ILE A 410 10.04 22.50 -19.99
CA ILE A 410 9.81 22.42 -18.53
C ILE A 410 10.27 23.73 -17.88
N ASP A 411 11.49 24.18 -18.20
CA ASP A 411 12.05 25.43 -17.66
C ASP A 411 11.20 26.64 -18.03
N ASP A 412 10.79 26.75 -19.30
CA ASP A 412 9.91 27.83 -19.78
C ASP A 412 8.59 27.89 -19.02
N HIS A 413 7.96 26.75 -18.75
CA HIS A 413 6.73 26.69 -17.97
C HIS A 413 6.96 27.16 -16.53
N LEU A 414 8.03 26.68 -15.88
CA LEU A 414 8.36 27.08 -14.51
C LEU A 414 8.65 28.58 -14.39
N ILE A 415 9.39 29.16 -15.34
CA ILE A 415 9.68 30.61 -15.40
C ILE A 415 8.39 31.43 -15.51
N ARG A 416 7.35 30.90 -16.17
CA ARG A 416 6.03 31.52 -16.31
C ARG A 416 5.11 31.25 -15.12
N GLY A 417 5.58 30.57 -14.08
CA GLY A 417 4.79 30.19 -12.91
C GLY A 417 3.80 29.04 -13.18
N GLN A 418 4.05 28.26 -14.24
CA GLN A 418 3.25 27.09 -14.60
C GLN A 418 3.94 25.82 -14.09
N SER A 419 3.29 25.12 -13.16
CA SER A 419 3.75 23.85 -12.62
C SER A 419 2.82 22.75 -13.09
N PHE A 420 3.36 21.76 -13.80
CA PHE A 420 2.62 20.64 -14.37
C PHE A 420 3.20 19.28 -13.96
N ASP A 421 2.35 18.29 -13.71
CA ASP A 421 2.78 16.90 -13.42
C ASP A 421 3.04 16.12 -14.73
N TYR A 422 4.30 16.11 -15.17
CA TYR A 422 4.76 15.36 -16.34
C TYR A 422 5.12 13.89 -16.06
N ASN A 423 4.99 13.41 -14.82
CA ASN A 423 5.30 12.01 -14.50
C ASN A 423 4.27 11.03 -15.06
N THR A 424 3.13 11.54 -15.49
CA THR A 424 1.99 10.77 -15.96
C THR A 424 2.08 10.58 -17.47
N ILE A 425 1.47 9.52 -18.02
CA ILE A 425 1.43 9.30 -19.47
C ILE A 425 0.80 10.51 -20.19
N THR A 426 -0.31 11.03 -19.67
CA THR A 426 -0.97 12.22 -20.21
C THR A 426 -0.09 13.46 -20.15
N GLY A 427 0.67 13.64 -19.06
CA GLY A 427 1.55 14.80 -18.92
C GLY A 427 2.78 14.76 -19.78
N LEU A 428 3.40 13.59 -19.91
CA LEU A 428 4.53 13.42 -20.79
C LEU A 428 4.13 13.61 -22.26
N ALA A 429 2.97 13.09 -22.67
CA ALA A 429 2.39 13.35 -24.00
C ALA A 429 2.18 14.86 -24.23
N GLN A 430 1.59 15.55 -23.25
CA GLN A 430 1.35 16.98 -23.37
C GLN A 430 2.65 17.78 -23.47
N LEU A 431 3.69 17.41 -22.70
CA LEU A 431 5.01 18.02 -22.80
C LEU A 431 5.62 17.82 -24.19
N TYR A 432 5.50 16.61 -24.74
CA TYR A 432 5.97 16.29 -26.07
C TYR A 432 5.30 17.17 -27.15
N GLU A 433 3.98 17.36 -27.09
CA GLU A 433 3.26 18.28 -27.98
C GLU A 433 3.70 19.74 -27.81
N TYR A 434 3.85 20.19 -26.56
CA TYR A 434 4.32 21.55 -26.27
C TYR A 434 5.72 21.84 -26.80
N SER A 435 6.52 20.79 -27.02
CA SER A 435 7.85 20.89 -27.61
C SER A 435 7.86 20.77 -29.14
N GLY A 436 6.68 20.70 -29.78
CA GLY A 436 6.50 20.62 -31.23
C GLY A 436 6.28 19.20 -31.75
N GLY A 437 6.04 18.23 -30.87
CA GLY A 437 5.69 16.86 -31.23
C GLY A 437 4.24 16.72 -31.69
N CYS A 438 3.95 15.67 -32.46
CA CYS A 438 2.58 15.29 -32.84
C CYS A 438 2.25 13.94 -32.21
N ILE A 439 1.13 13.84 -31.50
CA ILE A 439 0.70 12.58 -30.87
C ILE A 439 0.29 11.60 -31.98
N SER A 440 1.01 10.49 -32.11
CA SER A 440 0.66 9.46 -33.07
C SER A 440 -0.57 8.66 -32.61
N SER A 441 -1.24 7.98 -33.53
CA SER A 441 -2.35 7.07 -33.18
C SER A 441 -1.91 5.94 -32.23
N SER A 442 -0.64 5.53 -32.28
CA SER A 442 -0.07 4.54 -31.35
C SER A 442 0.07 5.12 -29.95
N MET A 443 0.55 6.34 -29.82
CA MET A 443 0.61 7.04 -28.53
C MET A 443 -0.79 7.27 -27.98
N LEU A 444 -1.74 7.73 -28.80
CA LEU A 444 -3.12 7.98 -28.37
C LEU A 444 -3.77 6.72 -27.80
N LYS A 445 -3.57 5.56 -28.43
CA LYS A 445 -4.05 4.27 -27.91
C LYS A 445 -3.51 3.98 -26.50
N ILE A 446 -2.22 4.20 -26.28
CA ILE A 446 -1.57 4.01 -24.97
C ILE A 446 -2.12 5.01 -23.94
N ILE A 447 -2.25 6.29 -24.31
CA ILE A 447 -2.82 7.33 -23.44
C ILE A 447 -4.23 6.95 -22.99
N THR A 448 -5.04 6.41 -23.91
CA THR A 448 -6.42 6.03 -23.59
C THR A 448 -6.49 4.81 -22.67
N SER A 449 -5.59 3.83 -22.82
CA SER A 449 -5.62 2.59 -22.02
C SER A 449 -4.99 2.75 -20.63
N ASP A 450 -3.92 3.55 -20.51
CA ASP A 450 -3.02 3.52 -19.34
C ASP A 450 -3.02 4.84 -18.55
N SER A 451 -4.05 5.68 -18.70
CA SER A 451 -4.15 6.92 -17.94
C SER A 451 -4.47 6.70 -16.45
N ASP A 452 -3.85 7.49 -15.59
CA ASP A 452 -4.14 7.58 -14.14
C ASP A 452 -5.60 8.00 -13.86
N VAL A 453 -6.28 8.65 -14.83
CA VAL A 453 -7.72 8.98 -14.73
C VAL A 453 -8.54 7.87 -15.40
N PRO A 454 -9.32 7.09 -14.64
CA PRO A 454 -10.10 5.98 -15.18
C PRO A 454 -11.23 6.46 -16.09
N ASP A 455 -11.62 5.64 -17.05
CA ASP A 455 -12.75 5.91 -17.95
C ASP A 455 -14.08 5.96 -17.18
N GLU A 456 -14.15 5.26 -16.04
CA GLU A 456 -15.29 5.22 -15.13
C GLU A 456 -15.43 6.49 -14.28
N HIS A 457 -14.50 7.45 -14.41
CA HIS A 457 -14.57 8.71 -13.67
C HIS A 457 -15.92 9.41 -13.94
N PRO A 458 -16.70 9.83 -12.91
CA PRO A 458 -18.07 10.31 -13.10
C PRO A 458 -18.23 11.44 -14.11
N LEU A 459 -17.27 12.38 -14.14
CA LEU A 459 -17.26 13.46 -15.13
C LEU A 459 -17.00 12.95 -16.55
N ILE A 460 -16.09 11.97 -16.72
CA ILE A 460 -15.74 11.38 -18.01
C ILE A 460 -16.93 10.57 -18.55
N VAL A 461 -17.57 9.75 -17.70
CA VAL A 461 -18.77 8.98 -18.07
C VAL A 461 -19.91 9.92 -18.50
N SER A 462 -20.16 10.98 -17.74
CA SER A 462 -21.19 11.98 -18.07
C SER A 462 -20.92 12.65 -19.42
N LEU A 463 -19.67 13.07 -19.66
CA LEU A 463 -19.25 13.66 -20.93
C LEU A 463 -19.33 12.68 -22.09
N LYS A 464 -18.99 11.40 -21.89
CA LYS A 464 -19.08 10.35 -22.90
C LYS A 464 -20.54 10.11 -23.32
N GLN A 465 -21.48 10.14 -22.37
CA GLN A 465 -22.90 10.04 -22.66
C GLN A 465 -23.40 11.26 -23.46
N ARG A 466 -22.92 12.46 -23.15
CA ARG A 466 -23.24 13.68 -23.91
C ARG A 466 -22.67 13.61 -25.32
N TRP A 467 -21.41 13.19 -25.46
CA TRP A 467 -20.75 12.96 -26.75
C TRP A 467 -21.56 12.02 -27.64
N LYS A 468 -21.99 10.88 -27.09
CA LYS A 468 -22.81 9.90 -27.81
C LYS A 468 -24.12 10.52 -28.32
N LYS A 469 -24.83 11.28 -27.50
CA LYS A 469 -26.06 11.98 -27.91
C LYS A 469 -25.81 13.00 -29.03
N LEU A 470 -24.69 13.73 -28.97
CA LEU A 470 -24.32 14.72 -29.98
C LEU A 470 -23.97 14.05 -31.31
N SER A 471 -23.16 12.99 -31.28
CA SER A 471 -22.83 12.16 -32.44
C SER A 471 -24.10 11.56 -33.07
N GLU A 472 -25.00 10.99 -32.27
CA GLU A 472 -26.29 10.47 -32.74
C GLU A 472 -27.16 11.56 -33.39
N LYS A 473 -27.19 12.77 -32.84
CA LYS A 473 -27.95 13.90 -33.41
C LYS A 473 -27.39 14.35 -34.76
N ILE A 474 -26.06 14.40 -34.90
CA ILE A 474 -25.39 14.84 -36.13
C ILE A 474 -25.50 13.75 -37.22
N ASN A 475 -25.43 12.48 -36.82
CA ASN A 475 -25.51 11.32 -37.71
C ASN A 475 -26.95 10.84 -37.94
N SER A 476 -27.95 11.45 -37.31
CA SER A 476 -29.36 11.13 -37.53
C SER A 476 -29.81 11.64 -38.90
N PRO A 477 -30.43 10.81 -39.75
CA PRO A 477 -30.95 11.25 -41.03
C PRO A 477 -32.23 12.07 -40.81
N SER A 478 -32.08 13.37 -40.59
CA SER A 478 -33.18 14.34 -40.70
C SER A 478 -32.75 15.51 -41.56
N HIS A 479 -33.38 15.59 -42.74
CA HIS A 479 -33.42 16.66 -43.74
C HIS A 479 -32.83 18.02 -43.32
N GLU A 480 -31.64 18.36 -43.85
CA GLU A 480 -31.42 19.54 -44.71
C GLU A 480 -29.98 19.47 -45.27
N SER A 481 -29.90 19.34 -46.60
CA SER A 481 -28.75 19.57 -47.51
C SER A 481 -27.33 19.58 -46.93
N ILE A 482 -26.65 18.44 -47.03
CA ILE A 482 -25.19 18.40 -47.19
C ILE A 482 -24.88 18.85 -48.63
N GLU A 483 -24.86 20.15 -48.89
CA GLU A 483 -24.35 20.65 -50.18
C GLU A 483 -23.69 22.05 -50.13
N GLU A 484 -23.35 22.59 -48.96
CA GLU A 484 -22.82 23.98 -48.88
C GLU A 484 -21.54 24.20 -48.07
N LEU A 485 -20.65 23.18 -47.94
CA LEU A 485 -19.35 23.35 -47.26
C LEU A 485 -18.10 23.04 -48.09
N THR A 486 -18.21 22.75 -49.39
CA THR A 486 -17.03 22.51 -50.26
C THR A 486 -16.84 23.57 -51.34
N SER A 487 -16.89 24.86 -50.99
CA SER A 487 -16.53 25.94 -51.92
C SER A 487 -15.42 26.85 -51.38
N LYS A 488 -14.28 26.26 -51.00
CA LYS A 488 -12.96 26.92 -51.12
C LYS A 488 -11.92 25.86 -51.54
N PRO A 489 -11.19 26.05 -52.64
CA PRO A 489 -10.14 25.12 -53.03
C PRO A 489 -8.95 25.32 -52.08
N SER A 490 -8.77 24.41 -51.12
CA SER A 490 -7.47 24.18 -50.49
C SER A 490 -6.64 23.31 -51.45
N ILE A 491 -5.40 23.72 -51.70
CA ILE A 491 -4.48 23.12 -52.69
C ILE A 491 -3.74 21.90 -52.11
N PHE A 492 -4.16 21.36 -50.96
CA PHE A 492 -3.54 20.16 -50.40
C PHE A 492 -4.58 19.11 -49.98
N TRP A 493 -4.35 17.90 -50.51
CA TRP A 493 -4.94 16.59 -50.20
C TRP A 493 -6.18 16.16 -50.98
N GLN A 494 -6.00 15.02 -51.66
CA GLN A 494 -7.04 14.24 -52.35
C GLN A 494 -7.77 13.38 -51.31
N ASN A 495 -9.11 13.50 -51.28
CA ASN A 495 -10.13 12.63 -50.65
C ASN A 495 -9.79 11.95 -49.31
N PRO A 496 -10.42 12.36 -48.19
CA PRO A 496 -10.67 11.44 -47.10
C PRO A 496 -11.98 10.68 -47.37
N GLU A 497 -11.93 9.36 -47.31
CA GLU A 497 -13.12 8.54 -47.06
C GLU A 497 -13.74 9.01 -45.74
N ILE A 498 -15.06 9.24 -45.72
CA ILE A 498 -15.82 9.59 -44.51
C ILE A 498 -15.80 8.36 -43.58
N PRO A 499 -15.31 8.44 -42.32
CA PRO A 499 -15.22 7.27 -41.45
C PRO A 499 -16.58 6.80 -40.94
N GLU A 500 -16.83 5.48 -41.00
CA GLU A 500 -18.11 4.81 -40.70
C GLU A 500 -18.40 4.57 -39.19
N THR A 501 -17.69 5.19 -38.24
CA THR A 501 -17.87 4.91 -36.80
C THR A 501 -18.52 6.08 -36.04
N MET A 502 -19.45 5.77 -35.13
CA MET A 502 -20.19 6.74 -34.30
C MET A 502 -19.33 7.55 -33.29
N GLU A 503 -18.00 7.57 -33.44
CA GLU A 503 -17.05 8.11 -32.46
C GLU A 503 -16.44 9.47 -32.84
N GLU A 504 -16.66 9.96 -34.06
CA GLU A 504 -16.08 11.21 -34.57
C GLU A 504 -17.15 12.27 -34.84
N ILE A 505 -16.84 13.54 -34.53
CA ILE A 505 -17.74 14.68 -34.73
C ILE A 505 -16.98 15.75 -35.53
N PRO A 506 -17.58 16.35 -36.59
CA PRO A 506 -16.96 17.46 -37.29
C PRO A 506 -16.62 18.58 -36.31
N ILE A 507 -15.37 19.07 -36.34
CA ILE A 507 -14.85 19.93 -35.27
C ILE A 507 -15.67 21.19 -35.06
N ASN A 508 -16.17 21.79 -36.14
CA ASN A 508 -17.00 22.99 -36.06
C ASN A 508 -18.33 22.74 -35.35
N HIS A 509 -18.97 21.58 -35.57
CA HIS A 509 -20.22 21.21 -34.90
C HIS A 509 -19.98 20.94 -33.41
N PHE A 510 -18.85 20.33 -33.07
CA PHE A 510 -18.44 20.09 -31.68
C PHE A 510 -18.23 21.43 -30.93
N LEU A 511 -17.49 22.35 -31.55
CA LEU A 511 -17.22 23.67 -30.96
C LEU A 511 -18.49 24.50 -30.81
N ASP A 512 -19.43 24.43 -31.75
CA ASP A 512 -20.69 25.15 -31.64
C ASP A 512 -21.59 24.62 -30.51
N ASP A 513 -21.67 23.30 -30.30
CA ASP A 513 -22.41 22.72 -29.16
C ASP A 513 -21.79 23.11 -27.81
N ILE A 514 -20.46 23.01 -27.72
CA ILE A 514 -19.72 23.29 -26.48
C ILE A 514 -19.74 24.78 -26.12
N PHE A 515 -19.51 25.65 -27.10
CA PHE A 515 -19.45 27.09 -26.89
C PHE A 515 -20.79 27.79 -27.13
N THR A 516 -21.90 27.05 -27.12
CA THR A 516 -23.23 27.66 -27.17
C THR A 516 -23.39 28.67 -26.03
N GLY A 517 -23.48 29.95 -26.38
CA GLY A 517 -23.60 31.05 -25.40
C GLY A 517 -22.27 31.58 -24.83
N VAL A 518 -21.12 31.10 -25.31
CA VAL A 518 -19.78 31.57 -24.93
C VAL A 518 -19.12 32.31 -26.09
N HIS A 519 -18.63 33.53 -25.84
CA HIS A 519 -17.95 34.30 -26.88
C HIS A 519 -16.51 33.81 -27.07
N VAL A 520 -16.26 33.05 -28.15
CA VAL A 520 -14.91 32.59 -28.55
C VAL A 520 -14.48 33.32 -29.84
N THR A 521 -13.29 33.93 -29.84
CA THR A 521 -12.77 34.61 -31.03
C THR A 521 -12.42 33.63 -32.14
N GLY A 522 -12.41 34.08 -33.40
CA GLY A 522 -12.01 33.23 -34.54
C GLY A 522 -10.62 32.60 -34.38
N LYS A 523 -9.66 33.35 -33.80
CA LYS A 523 -8.32 32.86 -33.48
C LYS A 523 -8.36 31.75 -32.42
N GLN A 524 -9.13 31.93 -31.34
CA GLN A 524 -9.29 30.89 -30.31
C GLN A 524 -9.96 29.64 -30.88
N ARG A 525 -10.97 29.78 -31.75
CA ARG A 525 -11.60 28.65 -32.43
C ARG A 525 -10.59 27.86 -33.27
N GLU A 526 -9.78 28.55 -34.08
CA GLU A 526 -8.72 27.92 -34.89
C GLU A 526 -7.69 27.18 -34.01
N MET A 527 -7.27 27.79 -32.90
CA MET A 527 -6.32 27.17 -31.98
C MET A 527 -6.89 25.93 -31.30
N ILE A 528 -8.14 26.01 -30.81
CA ILE A 528 -8.82 24.86 -30.21
C ILE A 528 -9.01 23.76 -31.25
N SER A 529 -9.37 24.13 -32.49
CA SER A 529 -9.53 23.17 -33.58
C SER A 529 -8.25 22.38 -33.79
N ASN A 530 -7.11 23.06 -33.96
CA ASN A 530 -5.82 22.42 -34.18
C ASN A 530 -5.33 21.57 -32.99
N LEU A 531 -5.86 21.79 -31.79
CA LEU A 531 -5.46 21.07 -30.57
C LEU A 531 -6.33 19.84 -30.29
N LEU A 532 -7.54 19.81 -30.86
CA LEU A 532 -8.48 18.69 -30.72
C LEU A 532 -8.46 17.74 -31.92
N ASP A 533 -8.20 18.26 -33.13
CA ASP A 533 -8.01 17.50 -34.36
C ASP A 533 -6.54 17.06 -34.46
N VAL A 534 -6.19 15.99 -33.76
CA VAL A 534 -4.79 15.56 -33.60
C VAL A 534 -4.26 14.95 -34.90
N ASP A 535 -5.12 14.30 -35.68
CA ASP A 535 -4.76 13.70 -36.97
C ASP A 535 -4.95 14.63 -38.19
N GLY A 536 -5.59 15.79 -38.00
CA GLY A 536 -5.78 16.83 -39.02
C GLY A 536 -6.87 16.49 -40.04
N ASN A 537 -7.79 15.59 -39.69
CA ASN A 537 -8.83 15.11 -40.60
C ASN A 537 -10.08 16.01 -40.63
N GLY A 538 -10.14 17.04 -39.78
CA GLY A 538 -11.27 17.97 -39.64
C GLY A 538 -12.36 17.53 -38.67
N TYR A 539 -12.16 16.40 -37.99
CA TYR A 539 -13.04 15.81 -36.99
C TYR A 539 -12.31 15.76 -35.64
N VAL A 540 -13.10 15.59 -34.58
CA VAL A 540 -12.58 15.27 -33.25
C VAL A 540 -13.19 13.94 -32.87
N SER A 541 -12.34 13.00 -32.50
CA SER A 541 -12.73 11.73 -31.89
C SER A 541 -12.94 11.90 -30.38
N TRP A 542 -13.75 11.02 -29.79
CA TRP A 542 -13.89 10.97 -28.34
C TRP A 542 -12.53 10.76 -27.65
N GLN A 543 -11.64 9.98 -28.24
CA GLN A 543 -10.33 9.64 -27.71
C GLN A 543 -9.44 10.88 -27.58
N GLU A 544 -9.38 11.72 -28.62
CA GLU A 544 -8.62 12.98 -28.62
C GLU A 544 -9.17 13.95 -27.57
N PHE A 545 -10.49 14.10 -27.49
CA PHE A 545 -11.10 14.96 -26.49
C PHE A 545 -10.91 14.44 -25.06
N CYS A 546 -11.07 13.12 -24.86
CA CYS A 546 -10.93 12.47 -23.57
C CYS A 546 -9.50 12.61 -23.02
N PHE A 547 -8.48 12.52 -23.88
CA PHE A 547 -7.10 12.80 -23.51
C PHE A 547 -6.95 14.19 -22.85
N ARG A 548 -7.51 15.25 -23.45
CA ARG A 548 -7.44 16.61 -22.90
C ARG A 548 -8.18 16.75 -21.57
N LEU A 549 -9.32 16.09 -21.44
CA LEU A 549 -10.10 16.08 -20.19
C LEU A 549 -9.31 15.39 -19.06
N LYS A 550 -8.75 14.21 -19.32
CA LYS A 550 -7.95 13.46 -18.35
C LYS A 550 -6.72 14.25 -17.92
N TRP A 551 -6.03 14.90 -18.86
CA TRP A 551 -4.93 15.80 -18.55
C TRP A 551 -5.36 16.93 -17.61
N THR A 552 -6.48 17.59 -17.91
CA THR A 552 -7.00 18.70 -17.09
C THR A 552 -7.36 18.26 -15.66
N ILE A 553 -8.00 17.08 -15.52
CA ILE A 553 -8.30 16.47 -14.22
C ILE A 553 -7.01 16.18 -13.46
N GLN A 554 -6.00 15.61 -14.12
CA GLN A 554 -4.72 15.28 -13.51
C GLN A 554 -4.04 16.52 -12.89
N GLN A 555 -4.10 17.66 -13.57
CA GLN A 555 -3.38 18.87 -13.16
C GLN A 555 -4.03 19.66 -12.02
N LYS A 556 -5.36 19.66 -11.95
CA LYS A 556 -6.11 20.45 -10.96
C LYS A 556 -6.76 19.61 -9.86
N GLY A 557 -6.83 18.30 -10.06
CA GLY A 557 -7.51 17.37 -9.16
C GLY A 557 -9.04 17.36 -9.38
N VAL A 558 -9.65 16.26 -8.93
CA VAL A 558 -11.08 15.97 -9.14
C VAL A 558 -12.00 16.99 -8.45
N LEU A 559 -11.59 17.53 -7.31
CA LEU A 559 -12.41 18.48 -6.53
C LEU A 559 -12.48 19.88 -7.14
N TYR A 560 -11.66 20.18 -8.16
CA TYR A 560 -11.62 21.49 -8.78
C TYR A 560 -12.78 21.72 -9.75
N TYR A 561 -13.33 20.66 -10.35
CA TYR A 561 -14.40 20.74 -11.34
C TYR A 561 -15.69 20.11 -10.80
N PRO A 562 -16.66 20.91 -10.33
CA PRO A 562 -17.89 20.39 -9.76
C PRO A 562 -18.87 19.83 -10.81
N THR A 563 -18.67 20.16 -12.10
CA THR A 563 -19.56 19.76 -13.19
C THR A 563 -18.79 19.42 -14.48
N PRO A 564 -19.39 18.64 -15.39
CA PRO A 564 -18.86 18.41 -16.74
C PRO A 564 -18.55 19.71 -17.50
N GLU A 565 -19.41 20.71 -17.43
CA GLU A 565 -19.25 22.00 -18.11
C GLU A 565 -18.05 22.77 -17.56
N ALA A 566 -17.86 22.78 -16.24
CA ALA A 566 -16.71 23.39 -15.61
C ALA A 566 -15.41 22.71 -16.03
N LEU A 567 -15.43 21.38 -16.18
CA LEU A 567 -14.28 20.62 -16.67
C LEU A 567 -13.96 20.98 -18.13
N ILE A 568 -14.96 21.02 -19.02
CA ILE A 568 -14.76 21.41 -20.42
C ILE A 568 -14.13 22.81 -20.52
N LEU A 569 -14.72 23.78 -19.81
CA LEU A 569 -14.22 25.17 -19.82
C LEU A 569 -12.81 25.24 -19.24
N GLY A 570 -12.56 24.56 -18.12
CA GLY A 570 -11.24 24.45 -17.51
C GLY A 570 -10.21 23.82 -18.45
N THR A 571 -10.60 22.81 -19.22
CA THR A 571 -9.74 22.20 -20.25
C THR A 571 -9.35 23.22 -21.31
N PHE A 572 -10.30 24.01 -21.83
CA PHE A 572 -9.97 25.03 -22.82
C PHE A 572 -9.17 26.19 -22.24
N GLU A 573 -9.48 26.66 -21.03
CA GLU A 573 -8.67 27.66 -20.35
C GLU A 573 -7.23 27.18 -20.18
N PHE A 574 -7.05 25.91 -19.79
CA PHE A 574 -5.74 25.30 -19.60
C PHE A 574 -4.96 25.19 -20.91
N ILE A 575 -5.61 24.74 -21.98
CA ILE A 575 -5.02 24.62 -23.32
C ILE A 575 -4.65 26.00 -23.88
N LEU A 576 -5.52 27.00 -23.70
CA LEU A 576 -5.33 28.35 -24.24
C LEU A 576 -4.31 29.19 -23.46
N GLN A 577 -4.00 28.87 -22.19
CA GLN A 577 -2.97 29.58 -21.42
C GLN A 577 -1.55 29.49 -22.02
N GLN A 578 -1.33 28.62 -23.02
CA GLN A 578 -0.03 28.36 -23.62
C GLN A 578 0.27 29.16 -24.90
N PHE A 579 -0.71 29.87 -25.43
CA PHE A 579 -0.63 30.55 -26.74
C PHE A 579 -1.25 31.95 -26.69
#